data_AF-A0A843J0W3-F1
#
_entry.id   AF-A0A843J0W3-F1
#
_cell.length_a   1.000
_cell.length_b   1.000
_cell.length_c   1.000
_cell.angle_alpha   90.00
_cell.angle_beta   90.00
_cell.angle_gamma   90.00
#
_symmetry.space_group_name_H-M   'P 1'
#
loop_
_entity.id
_entity.type
_entity.pdbx_description
1 polymer ?
#
loop_
_entity_poly.entity_id
_entity_poly.type
_entity_poly.pdbx_seq_one_letter_code
_entity_poly.pdbx_strand_id
1 'polypeptide(L)'
;EEYRSPPVAAASDYWMMALKSCKNTASKTSPRLLYLKYLLIGFRMFVLGEPAHPVGTPFPGGHEVESESGIFYCPVREKADDVPYAVCPFCPAMQSTEFMLEFTKEEREKKVKQGYIQNYFTNFKG
;
A
#
# COMPACT_ATOMS: atom_id res chain seq x y z
N GLU A 1 9.12 11.87 14.97
CA GLU A 1 8.35 11.28 13.87
C GLU A 1 8.79 12.00 12.61
N GLU A 2 9.63 11.35 11.80
CA GLU A 2 10.25 11.97 10.64
C GLU A 2 9.23 11.96 9.49
N TYR A 3 8.67 13.13 9.18
CA TYR A 3 7.69 13.29 8.09
C TYR A 3 8.37 12.98 6.75
N ARG A 4 8.18 11.75 6.25
CA ARG A 4 8.60 11.38 4.90
C ARG A 4 7.67 12.09 3.93
N SER A 5 8.11 13.25 3.42
CA SER A 5 7.36 13.99 2.42
C SER A 5 6.94 13.04 1.30
N PRO A 6 5.63 12.89 1.00
CA PRO A 6 5.19 12.03 -0.08
C PRO A 6 5.85 12.53 -1.37
N PRO A 7 6.18 11.65 -2.32
CA PRO A 7 6.90 12.05 -3.52
C PRO A 7 6.02 13.01 -4.32
N VAL A 8 6.22 14.32 -4.12
CA VAL A 8 5.50 15.41 -4.80
C VAL A 8 5.62 15.26 -6.32
N ALA A 9 6.72 14.66 -6.78
CA ALA A 9 6.95 14.33 -8.19
C ALA A 9 5.87 13.42 -8.80
N ALA A 10 5.27 12.50 -8.03
CA ALA A 10 4.28 11.54 -8.55
C ALA A 10 2.85 12.09 -8.58
N ALA A 11 2.57 13.21 -7.89
CA ALA A 11 1.23 13.76 -7.78
C ALA A 11 0.69 14.27 -9.13
N SER A 12 1.53 14.92 -9.94
CA SER A 12 1.15 15.40 -11.28
C SER A 12 0.67 14.25 -12.17
N ASP A 13 1.45 13.17 -12.23
CA ASP A 13 1.15 11.99 -13.04
C ASP A 13 -0.12 11.28 -12.57
N TYR A 14 -0.36 11.25 -11.25
CA TYR A 14 -1.61 10.75 -10.68
C TYR A 14 -2.82 11.55 -11.18
N TRP A 15 -2.78 12.88 -11.08
CA TRP A 15 -3.90 13.72 -11.51
C TRP A 15 -4.12 13.63 -13.03
N MET A 16 -3.06 13.48 -13.81
CA MET A 16 -3.14 13.21 -15.25
C MET A 16 -3.80 11.86 -15.55
N MET A 17 -3.45 10.80 -14.80
CA MET A 17 -4.10 9.50 -14.89
C MET A 17 -5.59 9.59 -14.50
N ALA A 18 -5.93 10.30 -13.43
CA ALA A 18 -7.31 10.48 -12.96
C ALA A 18 -8.16 11.21 -14.02
N LEU A 19 -7.61 12.28 -14.61
CA LEU A 19 -8.27 13.01 -15.69
C LEU A 19 -8.55 12.12 -16.90
N LYS A 20 -7.56 11.32 -17.34
CA LYS A 20 -7.72 10.36 -18.45
C LYS A 20 -8.80 9.32 -18.13
N SER A 21 -8.78 8.76 -16.92
CA SER A 21 -9.78 7.78 -16.47
C SER A 21 -11.20 8.36 -16.49
N CYS A 22 -11.40 9.56 -15.93
CA CYS A 22 -12.69 10.24 -15.91
C CYS A 22 -13.22 10.53 -17.32
N LYS A 23 -12.36 10.98 -18.25
CA LYS A 23 -12.75 11.23 -19.64
C LYS A 23 -13.12 9.94 -20.38
N ASN A 24 -12.33 8.90 -20.22
CA ASN A 24 -12.48 7.65 -20.98
C ASN A 24 -13.58 6.73 -20.44
N THR A 25 -13.99 6.92 -19.18
CA THR A 25 -15.05 6.12 -18.53
C THR A 25 -16.38 6.89 -18.42
N ALA A 26 -16.45 8.12 -18.96
CA ALA A 26 -17.60 9.00 -18.79
C ALA A 26 -18.93 8.43 -19.30
N SER A 27 -18.88 7.53 -20.29
CA SER A 27 -20.04 6.85 -20.86
C SER A 27 -20.47 5.59 -20.09
N LYS A 28 -19.61 5.07 -19.19
CA LYS A 28 -19.82 3.79 -18.47
C LYS A 28 -20.08 3.96 -16.98
N THR A 29 -19.71 5.10 -16.40
CA THR A 29 -19.83 5.37 -14.96
C THR A 29 -20.08 6.85 -14.73
N SER A 30 -20.81 7.20 -13.66
CA SER A 30 -21.00 8.60 -13.26
C SER A 30 -19.64 9.30 -13.12
N PRO A 31 -19.33 10.30 -13.99
CA PRO A 31 -18.04 10.97 -13.97
C PRO A 31 -17.75 11.65 -12.63
N ARG A 32 -18.81 12.13 -11.95
CA ARG A 32 -18.72 12.81 -10.65
C ARG A 32 -18.27 11.87 -9.53
N LEU A 33 -18.82 10.65 -9.49
CA LEU A 33 -18.44 9.65 -8.48
C LEU A 33 -17.02 9.13 -8.73
N LEU A 34 -16.65 8.94 -10.00
CA LEU A 34 -15.30 8.54 -10.35
C LEU A 34 -14.27 9.62 -10.00
N TYR A 35 -14.60 10.89 -10.26
CA TYR A 35 -13.78 12.03 -9.86
C TYR A 35 -13.62 12.11 -8.35
N LEU A 36 -14.72 12.00 -7.58
CA LEU A 36 -14.68 11.99 -6.12
C LEU A 36 -13.79 10.86 -5.58
N LYS A 37 -13.87 9.66 -6.17
CA LYS A 37 -13.01 8.53 -5.80
C LYS A 37 -11.52 8.89 -5.93
N TYR A 38 -11.09 9.43 -7.08
CA TYR A 38 -9.69 9.83 -7.28
C TYR A 38 -9.28 10.99 -6.36
N LEU A 39 -10.19 11.94 -6.09
CA LEU A 39 -9.89 13.04 -5.18
C LEU A 39 -9.61 12.55 -3.76
N LEU A 40 -10.44 11.64 -3.24
CA LEU A 40 -10.27 11.07 -1.90
C LEU A 40 -9.00 10.21 -1.79
N ILE A 41 -8.71 9.39 -2.81
CA ILE A 41 -7.49 8.58 -2.84
C ILE A 41 -6.26 9.47 -2.93
N GLY A 42 -6.27 10.50 -3.79
CA GLY A 42 -5.17 11.46 -3.92
C GLY A 42 -4.92 12.24 -2.63
N PHE A 43 -5.98 12.68 -1.93
CA PHE A 43 -5.84 13.33 -0.62
C PHE A 43 -5.15 12.42 0.38
N ARG A 44 -5.56 11.15 0.44
CA ARG A 44 -4.95 10.16 1.33
C ARG A 44 -3.46 9.95 1.06
N MET A 45 -3.08 9.76 -0.20
CA MET A 45 -1.69 9.49 -0.58
C MET A 45 -0.78 10.71 -0.47
N PHE A 46 -1.22 11.87 -0.93
CA PHE A 46 -0.34 13.04 -1.09
C PHE A 46 -0.45 14.07 0.03
N VAL A 47 -1.55 14.06 0.81
CA VAL A 47 -1.72 14.97 1.95
C VAL A 47 -1.50 14.23 3.27
N LEU A 48 -2.12 13.06 3.44
CA LEU A 48 -1.97 12.28 4.68
C LEU A 48 -0.76 11.35 4.67
N GLY A 49 -0.16 11.07 3.51
CA GLY A 49 0.94 10.09 3.39
C GLY A 49 0.49 8.64 3.63
N GLU A 50 -0.81 8.38 3.52
CA GLU A 50 -1.44 7.10 3.81
C GLU A 50 -1.66 6.26 2.54
N PRO A 51 -1.81 4.93 2.65
CA PRO A 51 -2.05 4.06 1.50
C PRO A 51 -3.39 4.37 0.81
N ALA A 52 -3.46 4.10 -0.50
CA ALA A 52 -4.68 4.28 -1.30
C ALA A 52 -5.90 3.53 -0.71
N HIS A 53 -5.64 2.36 -0.12
CA HIS A 53 -6.61 1.58 0.64
C HIS A 53 -6.24 1.61 2.13
N PRO A 54 -7.21 1.81 3.04
CA PRO A 54 -6.95 1.80 4.48
C PRO A 54 -6.32 0.50 4.97
N VAL A 55 -5.55 0.58 6.06
CA VAL A 55 -5.10 -0.60 6.83
C VAL A 55 -6.29 -1.48 7.20
N GLY A 56 -6.13 -2.80 7.05
CA GLY A 56 -7.20 -3.79 7.23
C GLY A 56 -8.12 -3.98 6.01
N THR A 57 -7.85 -3.29 4.89
CA THR A 57 -8.60 -3.56 3.64
C THR A 57 -8.26 -4.97 3.16
N PRO A 58 -9.26 -5.86 3.00
CA PRO A 58 -9.01 -7.23 2.59
C PRO A 58 -8.68 -7.32 1.09
N PHE A 59 -7.77 -8.22 0.76
CA PHE A 59 -7.38 -8.61 -0.59
C PHE A 59 -7.61 -10.13 -0.78
N PRO A 60 -7.70 -10.60 -2.05
CA PRO A 60 -7.76 -12.03 -2.33
C PRO A 60 -6.61 -12.81 -1.66
N GLY A 61 -6.88 -14.03 -1.22
CA GLY A 61 -5.91 -14.87 -0.50
C GLY A 61 -5.86 -14.64 1.01
N GLY A 62 -6.75 -13.81 1.56
CA GLY A 62 -6.81 -13.54 3.01
C GLY A 62 -5.78 -12.53 3.49
N HIS A 63 -5.11 -11.83 2.57
CA HIS A 63 -4.19 -10.75 2.90
C HIS A 63 -4.92 -9.44 3.13
N GLU A 64 -4.27 -8.50 3.78
CA GLU A 64 -4.78 -7.16 3.98
C GLU A 64 -3.67 -6.11 3.85
N VAL A 65 -4.06 -4.84 3.80
CA VAL A 65 -3.09 -3.75 3.97
C VAL A 65 -2.65 -3.73 5.43
N GLU A 66 -1.35 -3.84 5.66
CA GLU A 66 -0.77 -3.88 6.99
C GLU A 66 0.03 -2.60 7.28
N SER A 67 0.24 -2.31 8.57
CA SER A 67 1.11 -1.23 9.04
C SER A 67 2.03 -1.78 10.13
N GLU A 68 3.34 -1.73 9.89
CA GLU A 68 4.36 -2.13 10.85
C GLU A 68 5.40 -1.01 10.98
N SER A 69 5.64 -0.54 12.21
CA SER A 69 6.64 0.50 12.52
C SER A 69 6.53 1.79 11.69
N GLY A 70 5.30 2.22 11.39
CA GLY A 70 5.03 3.42 10.57
C GLY A 70 5.20 3.22 9.06
N ILE A 71 5.43 1.98 8.61
CA ILE A 71 5.50 1.60 7.21
C ILE A 71 4.22 0.84 6.83
N PHE A 72 3.61 1.25 5.72
CA PHE A 72 2.46 0.57 5.15
C PHE A 72 2.90 -0.49 4.13
N TYR A 73 2.25 -1.65 4.17
CA TYR A 73 2.49 -2.76 3.26
C TYR A 73 1.20 -3.14 2.53
N CYS A 74 1.28 -3.24 1.21
CA CYS A 74 0.18 -3.62 0.34
C CYS A 74 0.52 -4.93 -0.40
N PRO A 75 -0.37 -5.95 -0.38
CA PRO A 75 -0.11 -7.25 -0.99
C PRO A 75 0.11 -7.22 -2.52
N VAL A 76 -0.39 -6.17 -3.19
CA VAL A 76 -0.42 -6.06 -4.67
C VAL A 76 0.18 -4.76 -5.19
N ARG A 77 1.02 -4.07 -4.41
CA ARG A 77 1.61 -2.77 -4.78
C ARG A 77 2.32 -2.80 -6.14
N GLU A 78 3.02 -3.89 -6.43
CA GLU A 78 3.81 -4.10 -7.66
C GLU A 78 3.15 -5.12 -8.60
N LYS A 79 1.90 -5.50 -8.34
CA LYS A 79 1.18 -6.56 -9.09
C LYS A 79 -0.01 -6.02 -9.89
N ALA A 80 -0.05 -4.71 -10.15
CA ALA A 80 -1.20 -4.03 -10.75
C ALA A 80 -0.89 -3.36 -12.09
N ASP A 81 0.22 -3.73 -12.72
CA ASP A 81 0.75 -3.08 -13.92
C ASP A 81 -0.12 -3.29 -15.17
N ASP A 82 -0.95 -4.33 -15.16
CA ASP A 82 -1.91 -4.67 -16.22
C ASP A 82 -3.29 -4.02 -16.05
N VAL A 83 -3.52 -3.32 -14.92
CA VAL A 83 -4.82 -2.69 -14.63
C VAL A 83 -4.84 -1.25 -15.13
N PRO A 84 -5.70 -0.90 -16.11
CA PRO A 84 -5.78 0.45 -16.62
C PRO A 84 -6.22 1.43 -15.53
N TYR A 85 -5.52 2.56 -15.43
CA TYR A 85 -5.76 3.60 -14.43
C TYR A 85 -5.63 3.11 -12.97
N ALA A 86 -4.74 2.13 -12.74
CA ALA A 86 -4.37 1.69 -11.40
C ALA A 86 -3.78 2.83 -10.58
N VAL A 87 -4.22 2.94 -9.33
CA VAL A 87 -3.66 3.89 -8.36
C VAL A 87 -2.41 3.34 -7.66
N CYS A 88 -2.18 2.01 -7.76
CA CYS A 88 -1.08 1.32 -7.10
C CYS A 88 0.29 1.95 -7.37
N PRO A 89 0.66 2.34 -8.61
CA PRO A 89 1.96 2.98 -8.90
C PRO A 89 2.23 4.26 -8.10
N PHE A 90 1.18 4.92 -7.61
CA PHE A 90 1.25 6.17 -6.84
C PHE A 90 1.12 5.95 -5.33
N CYS A 91 0.79 4.73 -4.89
CA CYS A 91 0.57 4.42 -3.49
C CYS A 91 1.88 4.45 -2.70
N PRO A 92 1.92 5.10 -1.51
CA PRO A 92 3.12 5.17 -0.67
C PRO A 92 3.44 3.85 0.05
N ALA A 93 2.52 2.88 0.07
CA ALA A 93 2.78 1.56 0.65
C ALA A 93 3.87 0.81 -0.12
N MET A 94 4.66 0.04 0.61
CA MET A 94 5.62 -0.90 0.05
C MET A 94 4.93 -2.22 -0.33
N GLN A 95 5.54 -2.99 -1.23
CA GLN A 95 5.10 -4.35 -1.53
C GLN A 95 5.29 -5.22 -0.28
N SER A 96 4.23 -5.93 0.13
CA SER A 96 4.34 -6.92 1.21
C SER A 96 5.40 -7.96 0.85
N THR A 97 6.27 -8.29 1.81
CA THR A 97 7.34 -9.27 1.63
C THR A 97 6.79 -10.69 1.54
N GLU A 98 7.58 -11.63 1.02
CA GLU A 98 7.19 -13.05 0.99
C GLU A 98 6.85 -13.56 2.39
N PHE A 99 7.63 -13.19 3.40
CA PHE A 99 7.35 -13.54 4.80
C PHE A 99 6.00 -13.02 5.31
N MET A 100 5.58 -11.82 4.87
CA MET A 100 4.26 -11.27 5.20
C MET A 100 3.11 -11.98 4.48
N LEU A 101 3.36 -12.47 3.26
CA LEU A 101 2.38 -13.17 2.45
C LEU A 101 2.25 -14.65 2.82
N GLU A 102 3.31 -15.28 3.34
CA GLU A 102 3.32 -16.70 3.68
C GLU A 102 2.67 -16.99 5.05
N PHE A 103 2.77 -16.07 6.00
CA PHE A 103 2.40 -16.31 7.40
C PHE A 103 1.43 -15.27 7.93
N THR A 104 0.51 -15.70 8.79
CA THR A 104 -0.34 -14.77 9.55
C THR A 104 0.51 -13.94 10.51
N LYS A 105 -0.03 -12.83 10.97
CA LYS A 105 0.66 -11.96 11.92
C LYS A 105 1.10 -12.70 13.19
N GLU A 106 0.25 -13.56 13.74
CA GLU A 106 0.56 -14.37 14.93
C GLU A 106 1.68 -15.39 14.66
N GLU A 107 1.70 -15.98 13.46
CA GLU A 107 2.75 -16.91 13.04
C GLU A 107 4.09 -16.21 12.84
N ARG A 108 4.07 -15.01 12.25
CA ARG A 108 5.26 -14.17 12.09
C ARG A 108 5.87 -13.81 13.43
N GLU A 109 5.06 -13.41 14.41
CA GLU A 109 5.53 -13.13 15.77
C GLU A 109 6.18 -14.35 16.43
N LYS A 110 5.57 -15.54 16.29
CA LYS A 110 6.15 -16.79 16.82
C LYS A 110 7.49 -17.11 16.17
N LYS A 111 7.59 -17.01 14.85
CA LYS A 111 8.84 -17.26 14.10
C LYS A 111 9.94 -16.28 14.47
N VAL A 112 9.62 -14.99 14.60
CA VAL A 112 10.58 -13.96 15.04
C VAL A 112 11.10 -14.30 16.45
N LYS A 113 10.22 -14.62 17.40
CA LYS A 113 10.61 -15.03 18.76
C LYS A 113 11.48 -16.29 18.78
N GLN A 114 11.12 -17.30 17.99
CA GLN A 114 11.92 -18.52 17.83
C GLN A 114 13.31 -18.21 17.26
N GLY A 115 13.39 -17.32 16.26
CA GLY A 115 14.66 -16.87 15.68
C GLY A 115 15.56 -16.17 16.70
N TYR A 116 15.01 -15.35 17.60
CA TYR A 116 15.78 -14.74 18.70
C TYR A 116 16.38 -15.79 19.64
N ILE A 117 15.63 -16.85 19.96
CA ILE A 117 16.09 -17.95 20.83
C ILE A 117 17.19 -18.75 20.13
N GLN A 118 16.98 -19.11 18.86
CA GLN A 118 17.96 -19.88 18.06
C GLN A 118 19.28 -19.13 17.90
N ASN A 119 19.22 -17.80 17.78
CA ASN A 119 20.38 -16.93 17.64
C ASN A 119 20.81 -16.27 18.96
N TYR A 120 20.43 -16.84 20.11
CA TYR A 120 20.69 -16.22 21.41
C TYR A 120 22.18 -15.92 21.65
N PHE A 121 23.05 -16.87 21.31
CA PHE A 121 24.51 -16.70 21.49
C PHE A 121 25.09 -15.56 20.65
N THR A 122 24.68 -15.42 19.40
CA THR A 122 25.17 -14.37 18.50
C THR A 122 24.55 -13.01 18.80
N ASN A 123 23.29 -12.97 19.25
CA ASN A 123 22.59 -11.72 19.55
C ASN A 123 22.97 -11.10 20.90
N PHE A 124 23.32 -11.91 21.91
CA PHE A 124 23.49 -11.43 23.29
C PHE A 124 24.83 -11.75 23.95
N LYS A 125 25.67 -12.62 23.36
CA LYS A 125 26.98 -12.99 23.90
C LYS A 125 28.15 -12.74 22.93
N GLY A 126 27.97 -11.80 22.00
CA GLY A 126 29.08 -11.23 21.23
C GLY A 126 30.06 -10.51 22.14
#